data_AF-A0A7K4H0S4-F1
#
_entry.id   AF-A0A7K4H0S4-F1
#
_cell.length_a   1.000
_cell.length_b   1.000
_cell.length_c   1.000
_cell.angle_alpha   90.00
_cell.angle_beta   90.00
_cell.angle_gamma   90.00
#
_symmetry.space_group_name_H-M   'P 1'
#
loop_
_entity.id
_entity.type
_entity.pdbx_description
1 polymer ?
#
loop_
_entity_poly.entity_id
_entity_poly.type
_entity_poly.pdbx_seq_one_letter_code
_entity_poly.pdbx_strand_id
1 'polypeptide(L)'
;MRVEKKIEINSTPKNVYDIVIDGQKTQILNPALDKVIEKEEGQKFLLKSDVGDMLIVDTERVENEHVTWYMENSDMNSIGYIVEPKGDNTEVTIWTEFEKKKLRKGYEKVAD
;
A
#
# COMPACT_ATOMS: atom_id res chain seq x y z
N MET A 1 -4.55 -14.55 1.78
CA MET A 1 -4.82 -14.73 0.33
C MET A 1 -4.41 -13.46 -0.40
N ARG A 2 -3.54 -13.56 -1.40
CA ARG A 2 -2.93 -12.40 -2.07
C ARG A 2 -3.62 -12.06 -3.38
N VAL A 3 -3.79 -10.75 -3.64
CA VAL A 3 -4.23 -10.16 -4.92
C VAL A 3 -3.13 -9.20 -5.38
N GLU A 4 -2.89 -9.14 -6.69
CA GLU A 4 -1.84 -8.30 -7.26
C GLU A 4 -2.36 -7.57 -8.50
N LYS A 5 -1.87 -6.33 -8.70
CA LYS A 5 -2.07 -5.54 -9.91
C LYS A 5 -0.73 -4.95 -10.33
N LYS A 6 -0.41 -5.07 -11.62
CA LYS A 6 0.80 -4.50 -12.21
C LYS A 6 0.45 -3.26 -13.01
N ILE A 7 1.25 -2.21 -12.84
CA ILE A 7 1.14 -0.96 -13.59
C ILE A 7 2.53 -0.52 -14.05
N GLU A 8 2.60 0.14 -15.20
CA GLU A 8 3.84 0.73 -15.69
C GLU A 8 3.77 2.24 -15.54
N ILE A 9 4.82 2.83 -14.95
CA ILE A 9 4.91 4.26 -14.67
C ILE A 9 6.13 4.80 -15.40
N ASN A 10 5.92 5.86 -16.20
CA ASN A 10 7.00 6.60 -16.85
C ASN A 10 7.70 7.51 -15.82
N SER A 11 8.53 6.90 -15.00
CA SER A 11 9.34 7.52 -13.95
C SER A 11 10.45 6.56 -13.53
N THR A 12 11.43 7.04 -12.75
CA THR A 12 12.49 6.20 -12.18
C THR A 12 11.97 5.39 -10.97
N PRO A 13 12.55 4.21 -10.68
CA PRO A 13 12.16 3.42 -9.50
C PRO A 13 12.26 4.22 -8.21
N LYS A 14 13.30 5.05 -8.08
CA LYS A 14 13.47 5.94 -6.93
C LYS A 14 12.31 6.91 -6.77
N ASN A 15 11.94 7.64 -7.83
CA ASN A 15 10.86 8.61 -7.74
C ASN A 15 9.53 7.93 -7.38
N VAL A 16 9.27 6.74 -7.93
CA VAL A 16 8.09 5.95 -7.59
C VAL A 16 8.13 5.51 -6.12
N TYR A 17 9.25 4.94 -5.67
CA TYR A 17 9.44 4.52 -4.29
C TYR A 17 9.25 5.68 -3.30
N ASP A 18 9.88 6.83 -3.56
CA ASP A 18 9.76 8.04 -2.75
C ASP A 18 8.30 8.51 -2.63
N ILE A 19 7.51 8.41 -3.70
CA ILE A 19 6.08 8.75 -3.69
C ILE A 19 5.29 7.77 -2.82
N VAL A 20 5.58 6.49 -2.94
CA VAL A 20 4.86 5.42 -2.23
C VAL A 20 5.08 5.50 -0.71
N ILE A 21 6.30 5.83 -0.26
CA ILE A 21 6.62 5.93 1.17
C ILE A 21 6.26 7.29 1.80
N ASP A 22 5.81 8.25 0.99
CA ASP A 22 5.43 9.58 1.47
C ASP A 22 4.04 9.54 2.12
N GLY A 23 4.04 9.41 3.45
CA GLY A 23 2.85 9.38 4.30
C GLY A 23 1.90 10.56 4.12
N GLN A 24 2.40 11.73 3.69
CA GLN A 24 1.54 12.89 3.41
C GLN A 24 0.82 12.75 2.07
N LYS A 25 1.45 12.09 1.09
CA LYS A 25 0.83 11.77 -0.20
C LYS A 25 -0.09 10.56 -0.14
N THR A 26 0.00 9.71 0.88
CA THR A 26 -0.86 8.52 1.01
C THR A 26 -2.36 8.85 0.95
N GLN A 27 -2.81 9.96 1.55
CA GLN A 27 -4.23 10.39 1.45
C GLN A 27 -4.61 10.87 0.04
N ILE A 28 -3.67 11.47 -0.68
CA ILE A 28 -3.89 11.94 -2.06
C ILE A 28 -4.04 10.73 -3.01
N LEU A 29 -3.24 9.70 -2.77
CA LEU A 29 -3.15 8.52 -3.63
C LEU A 29 -4.17 7.44 -3.25
N ASN A 30 -4.70 7.46 -2.03
CA ASN A 30 -5.74 6.55 -1.57
C ASN A 30 -6.97 7.34 -1.09
N PRO A 31 -7.95 7.59 -1.98
CA PRO A 31 -9.13 8.38 -1.68
C PRO A 31 -10.08 7.73 -0.66
N ALA A 32 -9.86 6.44 -0.32
CA ALA A 32 -10.61 5.80 0.76
C ALA A 32 -10.12 6.22 2.15
N LEU A 33 -8.96 6.87 2.27
CA LEU A 33 -8.42 7.30 3.55
C LEU A 33 -8.87 8.73 3.89
N ASP A 34 -9.57 8.87 5.01
CA ASP A 34 -9.97 10.17 5.53
C ASP A 34 -8.81 10.85 6.26
N LYS A 35 -8.03 10.05 6.99
CA LYS A 35 -6.97 10.56 7.86
C LYS A 35 -5.90 9.51 8.13
N VAL A 36 -4.66 9.99 8.22
CA VAL A 36 -3.50 9.23 8.66
C VAL A 36 -3.02 9.87 9.95
N ILE A 37 -2.94 9.08 11.02
CA ILE A 37 -2.47 9.52 12.33
C ILE A 37 -1.21 8.71 12.65
N GLU A 38 -0.07 9.36 12.65
CA GLU A 38 1.17 8.76 13.14
C GLU A 38 1.07 8.57 14.66
N LYS A 39 1.30 7.32 15.11
CA LYS A 39 1.25 6.91 16.52
C LYS A 39 2.66 6.74 17.09
N GLU A 40 3.61 6.38 16.24
CA GLU A 40 5.02 6.21 16.54
C GLU A 40 5.82 6.58 15.30
N GLU A 41 6.81 7.47 15.47
CA GLU A 41 7.53 8.10 14.37
C GLU A 41 8.11 7.05 13.39
N GLY A 42 7.64 7.11 12.14
CA GLY A 42 8.06 6.25 11.05
C GLY A 42 7.63 4.78 11.13
N GLN A 43 6.96 4.36 12.22
CA GLN A 43 6.72 2.93 12.51
C GLN A 43 5.24 2.55 12.61
N LYS A 44 4.41 3.32 13.33
CA LYS A 44 2.99 2.98 13.54
C LYS A 44 2.07 4.09 13.06
N PHE A 45 1.09 3.70 12.24
CA PHE A 45 0.12 4.62 11.65
C PHE A 45 -1.30 4.09 11.81
N LEU A 46 -2.19 4.91 12.34
CA LEU A 46 -3.62 4.65 12.33
C LEU A 46 -4.22 5.31 11.09
N LEU A 47 -4.69 4.48 10.17
CA LEU A 47 -5.42 4.87 8.97
C LEU A 47 -6.92 4.89 9.30
N LYS A 48 -7.55 6.05 9.18
CA LYS A 48 -9.00 6.22 9.26
C LYS A 48 -9.59 6.13 7.86
N SER A 49 -10.64 5.34 7.69
CA SER A 49 -11.34 5.21 6.40
C SER A 49 -12.83 4.98 6.60
N ASP A 50 -13.62 5.30 5.58
CA ASP A 50 -15.06 5.03 5.52
C ASP A 50 -15.41 3.54 5.63
N VAL A 51 -14.45 2.65 5.35
CA VAL A 51 -14.63 1.19 5.37
C VAL A 51 -14.07 0.51 6.62
N GLY A 52 -13.59 1.30 7.58
CA GLY A 52 -13.05 0.85 8.86
C GLY A 52 -11.64 1.36 9.14
N ASP A 53 -11.30 1.44 10.42
CA ASP A 53 -9.96 1.86 10.82
C ASP A 53 -8.95 0.71 10.65
N MET A 54 -7.74 1.04 10.21
CA MET A 54 -6.63 0.09 10.08
C MET A 54 -5.42 0.61 10.85
N LEU A 55 -4.83 -0.23 11.69
CA LEU A 55 -3.61 0.09 12.41
C LEU A 55 -2.42 -0.60 11.74
N ILE A 56 -1.54 0.17 11.12
CA ILE A 56 -0.23 -0.30 10.69
C ILE A 56 0.64 -0.44 11.93
N VAL A 57 1.17 -1.65 12.14
CA VAL A 57 2.02 -1.99 13.30
C VAL A 57 3.47 -2.24 12.95
N ASP A 58 3.75 -2.56 11.68
CA ASP A 58 5.09 -2.78 11.19
C ASP A 58 5.20 -2.38 9.72
N THR A 59 6.42 -2.02 9.30
CA THR A 59 6.73 -1.66 7.92
C THR A 59 8.09 -2.23 7.52
N GLU A 60 8.09 -3.08 6.51
CA GLU A 60 9.31 -3.56 5.87
C GLU A 60 9.64 -2.67 4.68
N ARG A 61 10.90 -2.26 4.55
CA ARG A 61 11.36 -1.38 3.47
C ARG A 61 12.69 -1.86 2.94
N VAL A 62 12.77 -2.01 1.62
CA VAL A 62 14.03 -2.11 0.88
C VAL A 62 14.05 -0.99 -0.13
N GLU A 63 15.02 -0.09 0.03
CA GLU A 63 15.07 1.16 -0.73
C GLU A 63 15.06 0.91 -2.23
N ASN A 64 14.17 1.61 -2.96
CA ASN A 64 13.98 1.49 -4.41
C ASN A 64 13.48 0.12 -4.91
N GLU A 65 13.18 -0.82 -4.01
CA GLU A 65 12.74 -2.17 -4.38
C GLU A 65 11.33 -2.46 -3.87
N HIS A 66 11.09 -2.38 -2.57
CA HIS A 66 9.76 -2.66 -2.03
C HIS A 66 9.46 -1.99 -0.70
N VAL A 67 8.17 -1.87 -0.44
CA VAL A 67 7.63 -1.53 0.87
C VAL A 67 6.41 -2.39 1.16
N THR A 68 6.34 -2.88 2.39
CA THR A 68 5.22 -3.65 2.92
C THR A 68 4.76 -3.02 4.22
N TRP A 69 3.46 -2.75 4.35
CA TRP A 69 2.85 -2.41 5.62
C TRP A 69 2.03 -3.58 6.12
N TYR A 70 2.17 -3.86 7.42
CA TYR A 70 1.44 -4.91 8.11
C TYR A 70 0.39 -4.29 9.02
N MET A 71 -0.85 -4.74 8.89
CA MET A 71 -1.97 -4.25 9.68
C MET A 71 -2.35 -5.22 10.79
N GLU A 72 -2.67 -4.67 11.96
CA GLU A 72 -3.24 -5.43 13.07
C GLU A 72 -4.76 -5.26 13.11
N ASN A 73 -5.46 -6.34 13.49
CA ASN A 73 -6.92 -6.36 13.68
C ASN A 73 -7.72 -5.92 12.43
N SER A 74 -7.20 -6.21 11.23
CA SER A 74 -7.82 -5.85 9.95
C SER A 74 -8.05 -7.11 9.11
N ASP A 75 -9.17 -7.15 8.38
CA ASP A 75 -9.45 -8.23 7.41
C ASP A 75 -8.49 -8.18 6.19
N MET A 76 -7.78 -7.05 6.03
CA MET A 76 -6.62 -6.85 5.17
C MET A 76 -5.36 -6.89 6.05
N ASN A 77 -4.55 -7.94 5.90
CA ASN A 77 -3.40 -8.21 6.76
C ASN A 77 -2.17 -7.39 6.36
N SER A 78 -2.01 -7.17 5.07
CA SER A 78 -0.85 -6.47 4.52
C SER A 78 -1.16 -5.88 3.16
N ILE A 79 -0.47 -4.79 2.85
CA ILE A 79 -0.41 -4.18 1.52
C ILE A 79 1.04 -3.86 1.22
N GLY A 80 1.42 -3.94 -0.05
CA GLY A 80 2.76 -3.54 -0.43
C GLY A 80 2.88 -3.16 -1.90
N TYR A 81 4.02 -2.56 -2.19
CA TYR A 81 4.45 -2.19 -3.53
C TYR A 81 5.81 -2.82 -3.79
N ILE A 82 5.97 -3.43 -4.95
CA ILE A 82 7.25 -3.86 -5.51
C ILE A 82 7.51 -2.95 -6.71
N VAL A 83 8.71 -2.39 -6.78
CA VAL A 83 9.14 -1.39 -7.74
C VAL A 83 10.33 -1.97 -8.50
N GLU A 84 10.15 -2.22 -9.78
CA GLU A 84 11.15 -2.87 -10.63
C GLU A 84 11.50 -1.98 -11.83
N PRO A 85 12.80 -1.81 -12.17
CA PRO A 85 13.18 -1.09 -13.38
C PRO A 85 12.71 -1.84 -14.63
N LYS A 86 12.15 -1.12 -15.60
CA LYS A 86 11.70 -1.66 -16.89
C LYS A 86 12.06 -0.72 -18.03
N GLY A 87 13.28 -0.87 -18.55
CA GLY A 87 13.83 0.05 -19.55
C GLY A 87 13.96 1.46 -18.96
N ASP A 88 13.38 2.45 -19.63
CA ASP A 88 13.31 3.84 -19.15
C ASP A 88 12.14 4.08 -18.16
N ASN A 89 11.28 3.07 -17.95
CA ASN A 89 10.11 3.12 -17.09
C ASN A 89 10.32 2.29 -15.81
N THR A 90 9.30 2.30 -14.95
CA THR A 90 9.21 1.47 -13.74
C THR A 90 7.95 0.60 -13.82
N GLU A 91 8.09 -0.69 -13.59
CA GLU A 91 6.96 -1.58 -13.32
C GLU A 91 6.69 -1.60 -11.81
N VAL A 92 5.44 -1.36 -11.42
CA VAL A 92 5.00 -1.41 -10.03
C VAL A 92 3.99 -2.52 -9.87
N THR A 93 4.27 -3.44 -8.96
CA THR A 93 3.31 -4.43 -8.49
C THR A 93 2.71 -3.96 -7.17
N ILE A 94 1.43 -3.60 -7.19
CA ILE A 94 0.63 -3.37 -5.98
C ILE A 94 0.05 -4.71 -5.57
N TRP A 95 0.21 -5.09 -4.30
CA TRP A 95 -0.35 -6.33 -3.79
C TRP A 95 -1.00 -6.14 -2.43
N THR A 96 -2.00 -6.98 -2.15
CA THR A 96 -2.76 -6.93 -0.90
C THR A 96 -3.09 -8.34 -0.43
N GLU A 97 -2.90 -8.60 0.86
CA GLU A 97 -3.28 -9.87 1.47
C GLU A 97 -4.50 -9.72 2.37
N PHE A 98 -5.45 -10.63 2.16
CA PHE A 98 -6.69 -10.71 2.93
C PHE A 98 -6.77 -12.01 3.71
N GLU A 99 -7.30 -11.94 4.93
CA GLU A 99 -7.66 -13.13 5.71
C GLU A 99 -8.97 -13.73 5.18
N LYS A 100 -9.98 -12.88 4.92
CA LYS A 100 -11.33 -13.32 4.54
C LYS A 100 -11.58 -13.29 3.04
N LYS A 101 -12.07 -14.41 2.49
CA LYS A 101 -12.39 -14.57 1.06
C LYS A 101 -13.47 -13.60 0.55
N LYS A 102 -14.41 -13.21 1.42
CA LYS A 102 -15.50 -12.28 1.07
C LYS A 102 -14.97 -10.87 0.80
N LEU A 103 -14.05 -10.38 1.63
CA LEU A 103 -13.44 -9.06 1.45
C LEU A 103 -12.60 -9.02 0.18
N ARG A 104 -11.76 -10.04 -0.03
CA ARG A 104 -10.99 -10.19 -1.28
C ARG A 104 -11.87 -10.03 -2.53
N LYS A 105 -12.99 -10.76 -2.60
CA LYS A 105 -13.91 -10.69 -3.75
C LYS A 105 -14.58 -9.32 -3.90
N GLY A 106 -14.75 -8.57 -2.81
CA GLY A 106 -15.25 -7.20 -2.85
C GLY A 106 -14.20 -6.26 -3.45
N TYR A 107 -12.97 -6.36 -2.95
CA TYR A 107 -11.82 -5.60 -3.44
C TYR A 107 -11.58 -5.82 -4.94
N GLU A 108 -11.53 -7.08 -5.40
CA GLU A 108 -11.33 -7.42 -6.82
C GLU A 108 -12.41 -6.82 -7.75
N LYS A 109 -13.63 -6.52 -7.26
CA LYS A 109 -14.70 -5.92 -8.07
C LYS A 109 -14.60 -4.41 -8.22
N VAL A 110 -13.86 -3.75 -7.34
CA VAL A 110 -13.75 -2.28 -7.29
C VAL A 110 -12.35 -1.78 -7.65
N ALA A 111 -11.37 -2.67 -7.72
CA ALA A 111 -9.96 -2.36 -7.97
C ALA A 111 -9.61 -2.13 -9.45
N ASP A 112 -10.60 -1.86 -10.32
CA ASP A 112 -10.40 -1.55 -11.74
C ASP A 112 -9.94 -0.10 -11.96
#